data_AF-A0A367Z6Q7-F1
#
_entry.id   AF-A0A367Z6Q7-F1
#
_cell.length_a   1.000
_cell.length_b   1.000
_cell.length_c   1.000
_cell.angle_alpha   90.00
_cell.angle_beta   90.00
_cell.angle_gamma   90.00
#
_symmetry.space_group_name_H-M   'P 1'
#
loop_
_entity.id
_entity.type
_entity.pdbx_description
1 polymer ?
#
loop_
_entity_poly.entity_id
_entity_poly.type
_entity_poly.pdbx_seq_one_letter_code
_entity_poly.pdbx_strand_id
1 'polypeptide(L)'
;MTAKLQTWWQGLRYRGGGTMIAWLLHRLGGLAMVVFVGMHIFASFLTQQFGSDVGTAINIVYESPYFQAPLYFLVIFHALNGLRIILLDTFPKLLEYQREVTWLQWIVFIPLYGLAVFFIVARIISGE
;
A
#
# COMPACT_ATOMS: atom_id res chain seq x y z
N MET A 1 9.24 -17.19 37.12
CA MET A 1 8.61 -16.31 36.12
C MET A 1 8.54 -17.05 34.80
N THR A 2 7.32 -17.31 34.35
CA THR A 2 6.94 -18.24 33.29
C THR A 2 7.39 -17.80 31.90
N ALA A 3 7.85 -18.74 31.07
CA ALA A 3 8.34 -18.54 29.70
C ALA A 3 7.51 -17.57 28.84
N LYS A 4 6.18 -17.49 29.05
CA LYS A 4 5.29 -16.50 28.42
C LYS A 4 5.76 -15.05 28.59
N LEU A 5 6.15 -14.63 29.79
CA LEU A 5 6.58 -13.24 30.03
C LEU A 5 7.89 -12.95 29.27
N GLN A 6 8.77 -13.94 29.16
CA GLN A 6 10.05 -13.82 28.48
C GLN A 6 9.88 -13.64 26.96
N THR A 7 8.90 -14.32 26.35
CA THR A 7 8.57 -14.16 24.92
C THR A 7 7.96 -12.79 24.61
N TRP A 8 7.15 -12.21 25.50
CA TRP A 8 6.61 -10.85 25.31
C TRP A 8 7.72 -9.79 25.29
N TRP A 9 8.66 -9.87 26.24
CA TRP A 9 9.81 -8.95 26.27
C TRP A 9 10.75 -9.12 25.07
N GLN A 10 10.90 -10.34 24.55
CA GLN A 10 11.67 -10.59 23.33
C GLN A 10 10.97 -10.01 22.10
N GLY A 11 9.64 -10.10 22.00
CA GLY A 11 8.87 -9.45 20.94
C GLY A 11 9.01 -7.93 20.94
N LEU A 12 8.95 -7.30 22.13
CA LEU A 12 9.18 -5.85 22.28
C LEU A 12 10.61 -5.42 21.96
N ARG A 13 11.59 -6.34 22.05
CA ARG A 13 12.99 -6.12 21.67
C ARG A 13 13.26 -6.35 20.19
N TYR A 14 12.28 -6.80 19.41
CA TYR A 14 12.47 -7.01 17.98
C TYR A 14 12.73 -5.69 17.27
N ARG A 15 13.89 -5.60 16.60
CA ARG A 15 14.36 -4.36 15.96
C ARG A 15 13.80 -4.15 14.54
N GLY A 16 12.94 -5.07 14.07
CA GLY A 16 12.48 -5.06 12.69
C GLY A 16 13.57 -5.45 11.70
N GLY A 17 13.40 -5.02 10.46
CA GLY A 17 14.27 -5.31 9.33
C GLY A 17 13.53 -5.04 8.02
N GLY A 18 14.23 -5.07 6.89
CA GLY A 18 13.61 -4.80 5.57
C GLY A 18 12.43 -5.74 5.26
N THR A 19 12.54 -7.01 5.66
CA THR A 19 11.46 -8.00 5.50
C THR A 19 10.25 -7.71 6.39
N MET A 20 10.46 -7.28 7.64
CA MET A 20 9.37 -6.86 8.52
C MET A 20 8.65 -5.62 8.00
N ILE A 21 9.41 -4.64 7.48
CA ILE A 21 8.84 -3.43 6.88
C ILE A 21 8.00 -3.82 5.66
N ALA A 22 8.52 -4.68 4.79
CA ALA A 22 7.78 -5.16 3.62
C ALA A 22 6.49 -5.90 4.01
N TRP A 23 6.53 -6.72 5.06
CA TRP A 23 5.36 -7.38 5.64
C TRP A 23 4.32 -6.37 6.15
N LEU A 24 4.76 -5.36 6.89
CA LEU A 24 3.88 -4.33 7.45
C LEU A 24 3.22 -3.52 6.33
N LEU A 25 4.01 -3.05 5.36
CA LEU A 25 3.52 -2.28 4.22
C LEU A 25 2.53 -3.08 3.37
N HIS A 26 2.77 -4.38 3.16
CA HIS A 26 1.83 -5.22 2.43
C HIS A 26 0.47 -5.33 3.14
N ARG A 27 0.46 -5.53 4.46
CA ARG A 27 -0.78 -5.59 5.25
C ARG A 27 -1.50 -4.25 5.30
N LEU A 28 -0.76 -3.17 5.54
CA LEU A 28 -1.32 -1.82 5.54
C LEU A 28 -1.91 -1.47 4.16
N GLY A 29 -1.25 -1.84 3.07
CA GLY A 29 -1.78 -1.63 1.72
C GLY A 29 -3.06 -2.42 1.45
N GLY A 30 -3.14 -3.67 1.91
CA GLY A 30 -4.37 -4.47 1.80
C GLY A 30 -5.52 -3.85 2.58
N LEU A 31 -5.27 -3.42 3.82
CA LEU A 31 -6.26 -2.76 4.65
C LEU A 31 -6.70 -1.40 4.06
N ALA A 32 -5.75 -0.61 3.56
CA ALA A 32 -6.03 0.66 2.91
C ALA A 32 -6.94 0.48 1.69
N MET A 33 -6.70 -0.53 0.87
CA MET A 33 -7.57 -0.84 -0.28
C MET A 33 -8.97 -1.29 0.14
N VAL A 34 -9.11 -2.15 1.15
CA VAL A 34 -10.44 -2.56 1.65
C VAL A 34 -11.26 -1.34 2.09
N VAL A 35 -10.65 -0.45 2.88
CA VAL A 35 -11.31 0.77 3.35
C VAL A 35 -11.61 1.71 2.19
N PHE A 36 -10.62 1.98 1.33
CA PHE A 36 -10.78 2.88 0.20
C PHE A 36 -11.83 2.42 -0.78
N VAL A 37 -11.75 1.18 -1.28
CA VAL A 37 -12.69 0.64 -2.28
C VAL A 37 -14.11 0.58 -1.71
N GLY A 38 -14.26 0.13 -0.46
CA GLY A 38 -15.56 0.09 0.20
C GLY A 38 -16.21 1.48 0.31
N MET A 39 -15.44 2.46 0.78
CA MET A 39 -15.92 3.83 0.88
C MET A 39 -16.14 4.50 -0.49
N HIS A 40 -15.27 4.22 -1.46
CA HIS A 40 -15.36 4.76 -2.82
C HIS A 40 -16.65 4.32 -3.52
N ILE A 41 -16.99 3.03 -3.42
CA ILE A 41 -18.25 2.49 -3.96
C ILE A 41 -19.44 3.15 -3.27
N PHE A 42 -19.40 3.24 -1.93
CA PHE A 42 -20.49 3.83 -1.15
C PHE A 42 -20.71 5.32 -1.47
N ALA A 43 -19.65 6.12 -1.50
CA ALA A 43 -19.72 7.54 -1.83
C ALA A 43 -20.21 7.77 -3.27
N SER A 44 -19.68 7.01 -4.22
CA SER A 44 -20.11 7.08 -5.63
C SER A 44 -21.59 6.73 -5.77
N PHE A 45 -22.06 5.69 -5.08
CA PHE A 45 -23.47 5.32 -5.06
C PHE A 45 -24.35 6.44 -4.47
N LEU A 46 -23.94 7.05 -3.35
CA LEU A 46 -24.68 8.16 -2.74
C LEU A 46 -24.79 9.37 -3.67
N THR A 47 -23.70 9.74 -4.34
CA THR A 47 -23.70 10.84 -5.32
C THR A 47 -24.59 10.51 -6.52
N GLN A 48 -24.42 9.34 -7.14
CA GLN A 48 -25.10 9.02 -8.39
C GLN A 48 -26.59 8.75 -8.20
N GLN A 49 -27.00 8.09 -7.11
CA GLN A 49 -28.38 7.67 -6.91
C GLN A 49 -29.23 8.71 -6.18
N PHE A 50 -28.61 9.53 -5.32
CA PHE A 50 -29.34 10.45 -4.46
C PHE A 50 -28.91 11.92 -4.64
N GLY A 51 -27.93 12.21 -5.51
CA GLY A 51 -27.37 13.56 -5.64
C GLY A 51 -26.77 14.05 -4.31
N SER A 52 -26.25 13.14 -3.49
CA SER A 52 -25.87 13.45 -2.11
C SER A 52 -24.63 14.35 -2.04
N ASP A 53 -24.76 15.50 -1.38
CA ASP A 53 -23.64 16.40 -1.05
C ASP A 53 -22.56 15.70 -0.22
N VAL A 54 -22.96 14.76 0.65
CA VAL A 54 -22.03 13.96 1.46
C VAL A 54 -21.19 13.04 0.58
N GLY A 55 -21.82 12.37 -0.40
CA GLY A 55 -21.10 11.56 -1.38
C GLY A 55 -20.11 12.40 -2.18
N THR A 56 -20.54 13.58 -2.63
CA THR A 56 -19.70 14.52 -3.38
C THR A 56 -18.51 15.01 -2.54
N ALA A 57 -18.74 15.39 -1.28
CA ALA A 57 -17.68 15.81 -0.36
C ALA A 57 -16.63 14.71 -0.14
N ILE A 58 -17.06 13.46 -0.01
CA ILE A 58 -16.15 12.31 0.11
C ILE A 58 -15.33 12.11 -1.17
N ASN A 59 -15.95 12.19 -2.35
CA ASN A 59 -15.25 12.05 -3.62
C ASN A 59 -14.17 13.14 -3.81
N ILE A 60 -14.45 14.39 -3.42
CA ILE A 60 -13.47 15.49 -3.43
C ILE A 60 -12.21 15.12 -2.61
N VAL A 61 -12.37 14.43 -1.46
CA VAL A 61 -11.21 13.97 -0.67
C VAL A 61 -10.39 12.93 -1.43
N TYR A 62 -11.02 11.98 -2.11
CA TYR A 62 -10.33 10.92 -2.85
C TYR A 62 -9.66 11.41 -4.13
N GLU A 63 -10.21 12.45 -4.74
CA GLU A 63 -9.65 13.10 -5.93
C GLU A 63 -8.50 14.04 -5.58
N SER A 64 -8.33 14.36 -4.30
CA SER A 64 -7.24 15.20 -3.82
C SER A 64 -5.89 14.53 -4.06
N PRO A 65 -4.89 15.24 -4.61
CA PRO A 65 -3.55 14.69 -4.81
C PRO A 65 -2.89 14.25 -3.49
N TYR A 66 -3.23 14.90 -2.37
CA TYR A 66 -2.72 14.55 -1.05
C TYR A 66 -3.22 13.19 -0.53
N PHE A 67 -4.40 12.76 -0.99
CA PHE A 67 -4.93 11.45 -0.69
C PHE A 67 -4.40 10.40 -1.68
N GLN A 68 -4.34 10.75 -2.96
CA GLN A 68 -3.90 9.83 -4.02
C GLN A 68 -2.45 9.42 -3.88
N ALA A 69 -1.53 10.33 -3.55
CA ALA A 69 -0.10 10.02 -3.46
C ALA A 69 0.22 8.86 -2.48
N PRO A 70 -0.17 8.92 -1.18
CA PRO A 70 0.07 7.81 -0.26
C PRO A 70 -0.75 6.56 -0.60
N LEU A 71 -1.97 6.70 -1.14
CA LEU A 71 -2.77 5.56 -1.56
C LEU A 71 -2.09 4.79 -2.71
N TYR A 72 -1.60 5.49 -3.74
CA TYR A 72 -0.90 4.89 -4.87
C TYR A 72 0.39 4.20 -4.43
N PHE A 73 1.14 4.80 -3.50
CA PHE A 73 2.28 4.12 -2.88
C PHE A 73 1.87 2.75 -2.31
N LEU A 74 0.81 2.73 -1.50
CA LEU A 74 0.34 1.52 -0.83
C LEU A 74 -0.20 0.47 -1.80
N VAL A 75 -0.96 0.90 -2.82
CA VAL A 75 -1.53 0.00 -3.85
C VAL A 75 -0.44 -0.63 -4.71
N ILE A 76 0.47 0.19 -5.26
CA ILE A 76 1.56 -0.30 -6.12
C ILE A 76 2.49 -1.21 -5.32
N PHE A 77 2.84 -0.82 -4.08
CA PHE A 77 3.65 -1.65 -3.22
C PHE A 77 2.95 -2.97 -2.90
N HIS A 78 1.66 -2.94 -2.55
CA HIS A 78 0.89 -4.15 -2.23
C HIS A 78 0.88 -5.13 -3.40
N ALA A 79 0.61 -4.65 -4.61
CA ALA A 79 0.58 -5.48 -5.81
C ALA A 79 1.95 -6.11 -6.11
N LEU A 80 3.02 -5.32 -6.13
CA LEU A 80 4.36 -5.81 -6.42
C LEU A 80 4.90 -6.74 -5.32
N ASN A 81 4.64 -6.41 -4.05
CA ASN A 81 5.01 -7.27 -2.92
C ASN A 81 4.20 -8.57 -2.90
N GLY A 82 2.91 -8.52 -3.26
CA GLY A 82 2.08 -9.70 -3.43
C GLY A 82 2.62 -10.62 -4.53
N LEU A 83 2.99 -10.05 -5.67
CA LEU A 83 3.66 -10.79 -6.74
C LEU A 83 4.99 -11.41 -6.28
N ARG A 84 5.81 -10.67 -5.53
CA ARG A 84 7.03 -11.22 -4.93
C ARG A 84 6.73 -12.46 -4.07
N ILE A 85 5.73 -12.37 -3.19
CA ILE A 85 5.34 -13.49 -2.32
C ILE A 85 4.88 -14.68 -3.17
N ILE A 86 4.01 -14.47 -4.15
CA ILE A 86 3.55 -15.51 -5.07
C ILE A 86 4.73 -16.20 -5.76
N LEU A 87 5.72 -15.44 -6.26
CA LEU A 87 6.91 -16.00 -6.90
C LEU A 87 7.76 -16.84 -5.95
N LEU A 88 7.99 -16.37 -4.72
CA LEU A 88 8.77 -17.10 -3.72
C LEU A 88 8.06 -18.39 -3.26
N ASP A 89 6.73 -18.35 -3.13
CA ASP A 89 5.92 -19.51 -2.74
C ASP A 89 5.82 -20.54 -3.88
N THR A 90 5.74 -20.07 -5.13
CA THR A 90 5.62 -20.93 -6.32
C THR A 90 6.97 -21.57 -6.68
N PHE A 91 8.08 -20.86 -6.47
CA PHE A 91 9.42 -21.33 -6.83
C PHE A 91 10.36 -21.29 -5.61
N PRO A 92 10.41 -22.36 -4.80
CA PRO A 92 11.18 -22.39 -3.56
C PRO A 92 12.68 -22.09 -3.73
N LYS A 93 13.27 -22.37 -4.91
CA LYS A 93 14.65 -22.01 -5.24
C LYS A 93 14.90 -20.50 -5.18
N LEU A 94 13.89 -19.67 -5.39
CA LEU A 94 14.01 -18.21 -5.29
C LEU A 94 14.16 -17.71 -3.85
N LEU A 95 13.89 -18.55 -2.83
CA LEU A 95 14.11 -18.18 -1.43
C LEU A 95 15.59 -17.92 -1.11
N GLU A 96 16.50 -18.61 -1.82
CA GLU A 96 17.95 -18.35 -1.75
C GLU A 96 18.30 -16.93 -2.24
N TYR A 97 17.48 -16.38 -3.13
CA TYR A 97 17.62 -15.06 -3.75
C TYR A 97 16.64 -14.02 -3.17
N GLN A 98 16.12 -14.22 -1.95
CA GLN A 98 15.09 -13.34 -1.39
C GLN A 98 15.49 -11.85 -1.39
N ARG A 99 16.78 -11.57 -1.20
CA ARG A 99 17.30 -10.21 -1.14
C ARG A 99 17.27 -9.58 -2.53
N GLU A 100 17.73 -10.31 -3.53
CA GLU A 100 17.77 -9.92 -4.94
C GLU A 100 16.36 -9.68 -5.47
N VAL A 101 15.42 -10.59 -5.19
CA VAL A 101 14.01 -10.42 -5.58
C VAL A 101 13.38 -9.22 -4.86
N THR A 102 13.76 -8.95 -3.61
CA THR A 102 13.33 -7.73 -2.89
C THR A 102 13.89 -6.47 -3.55
N TRP A 103 15.16 -6.45 -3.95
CA TRP A 103 15.74 -5.32 -4.69
C TRP A 103 15.10 -5.14 -6.07
N LEU A 104 14.81 -6.23 -6.78
CA LEU A 104 14.09 -6.20 -8.04
C LEU A 104 12.71 -5.54 -7.87
N GLN A 105 11.97 -5.89 -6.82
CA GLN A 105 10.72 -5.22 -6.47
C GLN A 105 10.92 -3.71 -6.32
N TRP A 106 11.94 -3.26 -5.59
CA TRP A 106 12.20 -1.82 -5.41
C TRP A 106 12.60 -1.12 -6.71
N ILE A 107 13.41 -1.76 -7.54
CA ILE A 107 13.81 -1.26 -8.86
C ILE A 107 12.60 -1.05 -9.77
N VAL A 108 11.59 -1.92 -9.68
CA VAL A 108 10.33 -1.77 -10.44
C VAL A 108 9.39 -0.76 -9.77
N PHE A 109 9.31 -0.78 -8.44
CA PHE A 109 8.43 0.09 -7.67
C PHE A 109 8.78 1.57 -7.83
N ILE A 110 10.06 1.94 -7.73
CA ILE A 110 10.50 3.34 -7.72
C ILE A 110 10.12 4.08 -9.00
N PRO A 111 10.39 3.56 -10.22
CA PRO A 111 9.96 4.20 -11.46
C PRO A 111 8.44 4.27 -11.62
N LEU A 112 7.71 3.21 -11.25
CA LEU A 112 6.24 3.19 -11.35
C LEU A 112 5.60 4.22 -10.43
N TYR A 113 6.00 4.23 -9.15
CA TYR A 113 5.51 5.23 -8.20
C TYR A 113 6.00 6.64 -8.56
N GLY A 114 7.25 6.77 -9.01
CA GLY A 114 7.82 8.04 -9.47
C GLY A 114 7.05 8.63 -10.65
N LEU A 115 6.63 7.80 -11.61
CA LEU A 115 5.76 8.22 -12.70
C LEU A 115 4.39 8.70 -12.20
N ALA A 116 3.79 7.97 -11.26
CA ALA A 116 2.51 8.36 -10.66
C ALA A 116 2.61 9.71 -9.93
N VAL A 117 3.67 9.90 -9.13
CA VAL A 117 3.95 11.17 -8.45
C VAL A 117 4.23 12.29 -9.45
N PHE A 118 4.98 12.02 -10.53
CA PHE A 118 5.23 13.00 -11.58
C PHE A 118 3.91 13.55 -12.16
N PHE A 119 2.96 12.68 -12.50
CA PHE A 119 1.65 13.13 -13.00
C PHE A 119 0.83 13.88 -11.96
N ILE A 120 0.84 13.43 -10.70
CA ILE A 120 0.19 14.14 -9.59
C ILE A 120 0.76 15.57 -9.45
N VAL A 121 2.08 15.71 -9.46
CA VAL A 121 2.76 17.01 -9.33
C VAL A 121 2.51 17.87 -10.56
N ALA A 122 2.59 17.29 -11.76
CA ALA A 122 2.31 18.00 -13.01
C ALA A 122 0.89 18.59 -13.01
N ARG A 123 -0.10 17.81 -12.56
CA ARG A 123 -1.49 18.25 -12.40
C ARG A 123 -1.62 19.43 -11.43
N ILE A 124 -0.97 19.36 -10.27
CA ILE A 124 -0.96 20.45 -9.30
C ILE A 124 -0.37 21.73 -9.91
N ILE A 125 0.72 21.60 -10.67
CA ILE A 125 1.41 22.73 -11.31
C ILE A 125 0.57 23.33 -12.44
N SER A 126 -0.14 22.50 -13.22
CA SER A 126 -1.01 22.96 -14.30
C SER A 126 -2.31 23.60 -13.80
N GLY A 127 -2.66 23.41 -12.52
CA GLY A 127 -3.90 23.94 -11.93
C GLY A 127 -5.16 23.14 -12.28
N GLU A 128 -4.98 21.87 -12.65
CA GLU A 128 -6.04 20.88 -12.92
C GLU A 128 -6.30 19.98 -11.69
#